data_AF-A0A843H8M7-F1
#
_entry.id   AF-A0A843H8M7-F1
#
_cell.length_a   1.000
_cell.length_b   1.000
_cell.length_c   1.000
_cell.angle_alpha   90.00
_cell.angle_beta   90.00
_cell.angle_gamma   90.00
#
_symmetry.space_group_name_H-M   'P 1'
#
loop_
_entity.id
_entity.type
_entity.pdbx_description
1 polymer ?
#
loop_
_entity_poly.entity_id
_entity_poly.type
_entity_poly.pdbx_seq_one_letter_code
_entity_poly.pdbx_strand_id
1 'polypeptide(L)'
;MNIDDFSKEIDKLLTANEIKMMVTFPEGGMETIIKTNIPEFDSAAIHFYLILHMAKKVFKELLKIDVVDASKKEDMLEGFFEMLKSEILEEEAEENELGKG
;
A
#
# COMPACT_ATOMS: atom_id res chain seq x y z
N MET A 1 3.46 -0.33 19.83
CA MET A 1 3.77 -1.44 18.90
C MET A 1 4.62 -0.86 17.78
N ASN A 2 5.75 -1.48 17.43
CA ASN A 2 6.56 -1.04 16.29
C ASN A 2 6.09 -1.76 15.00
N ILE A 3 6.59 -1.33 13.84
CA ILE A 3 6.19 -1.86 12.53
C ILE A 3 6.56 -3.35 12.38
N ASP A 4 7.69 -3.78 12.95
CA ASP A 4 8.13 -5.16 12.88
C ASP A 4 7.23 -6.10 13.69
N ASP A 5 6.83 -5.68 14.88
CA ASP A 5 5.91 -6.42 15.75
C ASP A 5 4.51 -6.45 15.14
N PHE A 6 4.04 -5.34 14.56
CA PHE A 6 2.79 -5.30 13.81
C PHE A 6 2.80 -6.31 12.65
N SER A 7 3.86 -6.31 11.84
CA SER A 7 3.99 -7.20 10.68
C SER A 7 3.97 -8.68 11.10
N LYS A 8 4.67 -9.02 12.20
CA LYS A 8 4.66 -10.38 12.76
C LYS A 8 3.29 -10.82 13.25
N GLU A 9 2.51 -9.93 13.87
CA GLU A 9 1.16 -10.27 14.33
C GLU A 9 0.21 -10.49 13.15
N ILE A 10 0.29 -9.68 12.09
CA ILE A 10 -0.47 -9.91 10.86
C ILE A 10 -0.03 -11.22 10.17
N ASP A 11 1.28 -11.51 10.09
CA ASP A 11 1.79 -12.78 9.55
C ASP A 11 1.20 -14.00 10.25
N LYS A 12 1.14 -13.97 11.59
CA LYS A 12 0.52 -15.03 12.39
C LYS A 12 -0.96 -15.17 12.08
N LEU A 13 -1.68 -14.05 11.97
CA LEU A 13 -3.11 -14.05 11.66
C LEU A 13 -3.37 -14.63 10.25
N LEU A 14 -2.61 -14.19 9.24
CA LEU A 14 -2.74 -14.68 7.87
C LEU A 14 -2.45 -16.19 7.79
N THR A 15 -1.40 -16.65 8.48
CA THR A 15 -1.00 -18.07 8.49
C THR A 15 -2.01 -18.93 9.25
N ALA A 16 -2.43 -18.50 10.45
CA ALA A 16 -3.34 -19.27 11.30
C ALA A 16 -4.73 -19.45 10.68
N ASN A 17 -5.17 -18.48 9.86
CA ASN A 17 -6.48 -18.49 9.23
C ASN A 17 -6.44 -18.88 7.74
N GLU A 18 -5.26 -19.28 7.21
CA GLU A 18 -5.06 -19.60 5.79
C GLU A 18 -5.66 -18.55 4.84
N ILE A 19 -5.46 -17.28 5.17
CA ILE A 19 -6.07 -16.18 4.42
C ILE A 19 -5.41 -16.09 3.06
N LYS A 20 -6.23 -16.15 2.01
CA LYS A 20 -5.84 -15.99 0.62
C LYS A 20 -6.41 -14.68 0.11
N MET A 21 -5.52 -13.78 -0.30
CA MET A 21 -5.87 -12.49 -0.87
C MET A 21 -5.57 -12.44 -2.36
N MET A 22 -6.50 -11.91 -3.12
CA MET A 22 -6.34 -11.58 -4.53
C MET A 22 -6.40 -10.06 -4.67
N VAL A 23 -5.29 -9.46 -5.09
CA VAL A 23 -5.19 -8.04 -5.40
C VAL A 23 -5.30 -7.88 -6.91
N THR A 24 -6.27 -7.11 -7.37
CA THR A 24 -6.50 -6.84 -8.79
C THR A 24 -6.35 -5.36 -9.08
N PHE A 25 -5.58 -5.04 -10.12
CA PHE A 25 -5.42 -3.70 -10.68
C PHE A 25 -6.19 -3.65 -12.02
N PRO A 26 -7.41 -3.10 -12.05
CA PRO A 26 -8.20 -3.01 -13.27
C PRO A 26 -7.55 -2.04 -14.27
N GLU A 27 -7.69 -2.36 -15.56
CA GLU A 27 -7.12 -1.56 -16.63
C GLU A 27 -7.77 -0.17 -16.68
N GLY A 28 -6.95 0.88 -16.74
CA GLY A 28 -7.41 2.27 -16.84
C GLY A 28 -7.88 2.92 -15.54
N GLY A 29 -7.69 2.28 -14.38
CA GLY A 29 -8.02 2.84 -13.07
C GLY A 29 -6.90 2.68 -12.04
N MET A 30 -6.98 3.47 -10.98
CA MET A 30 -6.11 3.35 -9.78
C MET A 30 -6.79 2.56 -8.65
N GLU A 31 -8.08 2.22 -8.82
CA GLU A 31 -8.86 1.53 -7.82
C GLU A 31 -8.38 0.09 -7.64
N THR A 32 -7.85 -0.22 -6.46
CA THR A 32 -7.35 -1.56 -6.15
C THR A 32 -8.48 -2.41 -5.60
N ILE A 33 -8.77 -3.53 -6.25
CA ILE A 33 -9.77 -4.48 -5.75
C ILE A 33 -9.06 -5.56 -4.94
N ILE A 34 -9.38 -5.64 -3.65
CA ILE A 34 -8.87 -6.67 -2.75
C ILE A 34 -10.02 -7.65 -2.48
N LYS A 35 -9.78 -8.93 -2.76
CA LYS A 35 -10.70 -10.03 -2.42
C LYS A 35 -10.00 -10.97 -1.46
N THR A 36 -10.70 -11.33 -0.39
CA THR A 36 -10.23 -12.28 0.63
C THR A 36 -11.23 -13.43 0.75
N ASN A 37 -10.74 -14.61 1.10
CA ASN A 37 -11.60 -15.76 1.47
C ASN A 37 -12.27 -15.58 2.84
N ILE A 38 -11.85 -14.58 3.62
CA ILE A 38 -12.46 -14.21 4.91
C ILE A 38 -12.76 -12.70 4.88
N PRO A 39 -14.01 -12.29 4.58
CA PRO A 39 -14.40 -10.88 4.41
C PRO A 39 -14.08 -9.98 5.60
N GLU A 40 -14.10 -10.51 6.82
CA GLU A 40 -13.79 -9.78 8.05
C GLU A 40 -12.33 -9.28 8.12
N PHE A 41 -11.47 -9.81 7.25
CA PHE A 41 -10.08 -9.39 7.12
C PHE A 41 -9.87 -8.29 6.06
N ASP A 42 -10.90 -7.91 5.31
CA ASP A 42 -10.90 -6.69 4.50
C ASP A 42 -10.92 -5.47 5.43
N SER A 43 -9.74 -5.07 5.87
CA SER A 43 -9.54 -4.07 6.90
C SER A 43 -8.33 -3.19 6.59
N ALA A 44 -8.36 -1.96 7.09
CA ALA A 44 -7.26 -1.02 6.95
C ALA A 44 -5.91 -1.60 7.45
N ALA A 45 -5.92 -2.47 8.45
CA ALA A 45 -4.71 -3.12 8.96
C ALA A 45 -4.07 -4.05 7.92
N ILE A 46 -4.89 -4.83 7.20
CA ILE A 46 -4.41 -5.69 6.11
C ILE A 46 -3.95 -4.86 4.92
N HIS A 47 -4.65 -3.78 4.57
CA HIS A 47 -4.23 -2.88 3.50
C HIS A 47 -2.89 -2.23 3.81
N PHE A 48 -2.69 -1.77 5.05
CA PHE A 48 -1.42 -1.22 5.50
C PHE A 48 -0.29 -2.26 5.49
N TYR A 49 -0.56 -3.49 5.94
CA TYR A 49 0.40 -4.60 5.85
C TYR A 49 0.81 -4.91 4.39
N LEU A 50 -0.14 -4.91 3.46
CA LEU A 50 0.12 -5.09 2.03
C LEU A 50 1.02 -3.98 1.48
N ILE A 51 0.75 -2.71 1.82
CA ILE A 51 1.60 -1.57 1.42
C ILE A 51 3.04 -1.77 1.90
N LEU A 52 3.24 -2.12 3.17
CA LEU A 52 4.57 -2.33 3.74
C LEU A 52 5.35 -3.44 3.03
N HIS A 53 4.69 -4.57 2.75
CA HIS A 53 5.31 -5.71 2.07
C HIS A 53 5.57 -5.44 0.58
N MET A 54 4.65 -4.75 -0.09
CA MET A 54 4.75 -4.46 -1.53
C MET A 54 5.75 -3.36 -1.83
N ALA A 55 5.81 -2.29 -1.02
CA ALA A 55 6.72 -1.15 -1.25
C ALA A 55 8.16 -1.62 -1.44
N LYS A 56 8.67 -2.46 -0.51
CA LYS A 56 10.02 -3.02 -0.60
C LYS A 56 10.25 -3.84 -1.87
N LYS A 57 9.25 -4.59 -2.32
CA LYS A 57 9.35 -5.41 -3.53
C LYS A 57 9.36 -4.53 -4.78
N VAL A 58 8.43 -3.58 -4.87
CA VAL A 58 8.31 -2.64 -5.99
C VAL A 58 9.59 -1.84 -6.16
N PHE A 59 10.13 -1.24 -5.09
CA PHE A 59 11.38 -0.49 -5.18
C PHE A 59 12.56 -1.34 -5.63
N LYS A 60 12.65 -2.59 -5.19
CA LYS A 60 13.67 -3.53 -5.67
C LYS A 60 13.51 -3.86 -7.16
N GLU A 61 12.29 -3.95 -7.66
CA GLU A 61 12.03 -4.24 -9.07
C GLU A 61 12.29 -3.02 -9.96
N LEU A 62 11.90 -1.82 -9.53
CA LEU A 62 12.19 -0.56 -10.23
C LEU A 62 13.70 -0.32 -10.40
N LEU A 63 14.50 -0.65 -9.37
CA LEU A 63 15.96 -0.59 -9.43
C LEU A 63 16.56 -1.63 -10.39
N LYS A 64 15.87 -2.73 -10.69
CA LYS A 64 16.38 -3.78 -11.60
C LYS A 64 16.16 -3.48 -13.07
N ILE A 65 15.15 -2.66 -13.38
CA ILE A 65 14.76 -2.34 -14.76
C ILE A 65 15.38 -1.03 -15.26
N ASP A 66 16.41 -0.52 -14.57
CA ASP A 66 17.13 0.74 -14.87
C ASP A 66 16.21 1.97 -15.06
N VAL A 67 14.97 1.89 -14.60
CA VAL A 67 14.06 3.05 -14.51
C VAL A 67 14.58 4.05 -13.46
N VAL A 68 15.42 3.57 -12.54
CA VAL A 68 15.91 4.33 -11.39
C VAL A 68 17.41 4.14 -11.24
N ASP A 69 18.13 5.25 -11.18
CA ASP A 69 19.55 5.28 -10.80
C ASP A 69 19.72 4.88 -9.33
N ALA A 70 20.44 3.78 -9.07
CA ALA A 70 20.68 3.27 -7.72
C ALA A 70 21.38 4.28 -6.80
N SER A 71 22.12 5.25 -7.36
CA SER A 71 22.74 6.34 -6.59
C SER A 71 21.71 7.37 -6.07
N LYS A 72 20.50 7.39 -6.64
CA LYS A 72 19.39 8.30 -6.29
C LYS A 72 18.21 7.60 -5.60
N LYS A 73 18.46 6.43 -5.01
CA LYS A 73 17.43 5.63 -4.34
C LYS A 73 16.70 6.40 -3.23
N GLU A 74 17.39 7.30 -2.53
CA GLU A 74 16.84 8.09 -1.42
C GLU A 74 15.90 9.17 -1.97
N ASP A 75 16.36 9.97 -2.93
CA ASP A 75 15.53 10.98 -3.63
C ASP A 75 14.26 10.37 -4.23
N MET A 76 14.35 9.15 -4.80
CA MET A 76 13.19 8.45 -5.34
C MET A 76 12.20 8.05 -4.25
N LEU A 77 12.69 7.50 -3.13
CA LEU A 77 11.83 7.14 -2.01
C LEU A 77 11.11 8.37 -1.47
N GLU A 78 11.83 9.48 -1.27
CA GLU A 78 11.25 10.75 -0.86
C GLU A 78 10.20 11.25 -1.85
N GLY A 79 10.50 11.24 -3.15
CA GLY A 79 9.56 11.65 -4.19
C GLY A 79 8.29 10.80 -4.21
N PHE A 80 8.41 9.48 -4.03
CA PHE A 80 7.25 8.58 -3.94
C PHE A 80 6.40 8.88 -2.71
N PHE A 81 7.02 9.12 -1.54
CA PHE A 81 6.28 9.48 -0.34
C PHE A 81 5.61 10.85 -0.43
N GLU A 82 6.25 11.84 -1.05
CA GLU A 82 5.62 13.14 -1.28
C GLU A 82 4.44 13.05 -2.26
N MET A 83 4.54 12.24 -3.32
CA MET A 83 3.39 11.98 -4.21
C MET A 83 2.21 11.36 -3.46
N LEU A 84 2.44 10.29 -2.70
CA LEU A 84 1.39 9.65 -1.89
C LEU A 84 0.76 10.62 -0.88
N LYS A 85 1.59 11.44 -0.24
CA LYS A 85 1.13 12.46 0.71
C LYS A 85 0.28 13.53 0.02
N SER A 86 0.65 13.96 -1.18
CA SER A 86 -0.17 14.89 -1.97
C SER A 86 -1.51 14.29 -2.33
N GLU A 87 -1.56 13.04 -2.81
CA GLU A 87 -2.82 12.35 -3.16
C GLU A 87 -3.77 12.27 -1.95
N ILE A 88 -3.26 11.84 -0.78
CA ILE A 88 -4.07 11.72 0.44
C ILE A 88 -4.61 13.09 0.89
N LEU A 89 -3.79 14.14 0.84
CA LEU A 89 -4.20 15.47 1.28
C LEU A 89 -5.13 16.19 0.29
N GLU A 90 -5.03 15.88 -1.01
CA GLU A 90 -5.94 16.39 -2.03
C GLU A 90 -7.33 15.74 -1.89
N GLU A 91 -7.40 14.43 -1.66
CA GLU A 91 -8.67 13.74 -1.36
C GLU A 91 -9.36 14.32 -0.13
N GLU A 92 -8.62 14.60 0.96
CA GLU A 92 -9.17 15.24 2.16
C GLU A 92 -9.70 16.66 1.89
N ALA A 93 -9.08 17.40 0.98
CA ALA A 93 -9.54 18.74 0.62
C ALA A 93 -10.86 18.69 -0.18
N GLU A 94 -10.97 17.75 -1.13
CA GLU A 94 -12.18 17.57 -1.96
C GLU A 94 -13.38 17.07 -1.14
N GLU A 95 -13.18 16.14 -0.20
CA GLU A 95 -14.24 15.66 0.69
C GLU A 95 -14.77 16.77 1.62
N ASN A 96 -13.88 17.65 2.10
CA ASN A 96 -14.23 18.76 2.99
C ASN A 96 -14.98 19.90 2.29
N GLU A 97 -14.84 20.06 0.97
CA GLU A 97 -15.62 21.02 0.18
C GLU A 97 -17.03 20.49 -0.15
N LEU A 98 -17.19 19.18 -0.36
CA LEU A 98 -18.48 18.54 -0.62
C LEU A 98 -19.35 18.39 0.64
N GLY A 99 -18.76 18.29 1.84
CA GLY A 99 -19.47 18.19 3.12
C GLY A 99 -20.07 19.49 3.66
N LYS A 100 -19.88 20.64 2.96
CA LYS A 100 -20.39 21.97 3.35
C LYS A 100 -21.54 22.48 2.46
N GLY A 101 -22.03 21.66 1.51
CA GLY A 101 -23.11 21.98 0.57
C GLY A 101 -24.50 21.63 1.09
#